data_AF-A0A4D4KMP9-F1
#
_entry.id   AF-A0A4D4KMP9-F1
#
_cell.length_a   1.000
_cell.length_b   1.000
_cell.length_c   1.000
_cell.angle_alpha   90.00
_cell.angle_beta   90.00
_cell.angle_gamma   90.00
#
_symmetry.space_group_name_H-M   'P 1'
#
loop_
_entity.id
_entity.type
_entity.pdbx_description
1 polymer ?
#
loop_
_entity_poly.entity_id
_entity_poly.type
_entity_poly.pdbx_seq_one_letter_code
_entity_poly.pdbx_strand_id
1 'polypeptide(L)'
;MTATESAVEFTTDPAAAARADLVVEAVPERLETKRRLLARAHADCPPETVFATTTTGLPVTEIAFGSGRTDRTVGLHLFPLGPDREDRAVEVVSTPLTGDAVLADVQELVRDLGRIPVPVADRPGFIGGALTMAYLNNAVAMYERRYASRDSIDTAMTLGCGLPMGPLAQLDAMGLDTARDSLEALYERTGDPRYAPAPTLAHMVTAGLVGVKAGRGFYEYEAGGAARGGEADGLGEPVPARAVRRIGVVGSGTMAVGIAEVCARSGYPTVLVARSELRAKEATAAVERSLERGVRRGKLAPGLLTESMDRLTAGRELQALGTCDLVVEAVAEDIDVKRAVFADLDRVCAPGAVLATSTSSLPVIECAMATRRPEDVIGMHFFNPAPVMRLVEVVHTVLTSKEALGTAHAVAAALGKRAVDCPDRAGFIVNALLFPYLNSAVAMVQEGWATAEHIDTVMAAGQGYPMGPLRLLDVIGLDVSLAIQRTLHGTFRDPALAPARHLERLVEAGHLGRKGGRGLHRHER
;
A
#
# COMPACT_ATOMS: atom_id res chain seq x y z
N MET A 1 -21.28 -9.18 -42.62
CA MET A 1 -21.23 -8.42 -41.35
C MET A 1 -22.66 -8.33 -40.83
N THR A 2 -23.12 -9.40 -40.17
CA THR A 2 -24.38 -9.39 -39.43
C THR A 2 -24.12 -8.74 -38.08
N ALA A 3 -24.91 -7.73 -37.75
CA ALA A 3 -24.93 -7.13 -36.42
C ALA A 3 -25.23 -8.23 -35.40
N THR A 4 -24.31 -8.46 -34.46
CA THR A 4 -24.59 -9.26 -33.26
C THR A 4 -25.72 -8.55 -32.51
N GLU A 5 -26.92 -9.13 -32.53
CA GLU A 5 -27.98 -8.74 -31.60
C GLU A 5 -27.42 -8.84 -30.18
N SER A 6 -27.58 -7.76 -29.42
CA SER A 6 -27.25 -7.75 -28.00
C SER A 6 -28.07 -8.85 -27.31
N ALA A 7 -27.41 -9.88 -26.78
CA ALA A 7 -28.03 -10.95 -25.99
C ALA A 7 -28.56 -10.46 -24.62
N VAL A 8 -28.60 -9.14 -24.39
CA VAL A 8 -29.06 -8.51 -23.16
C VAL A 8 -30.48 -7.99 -23.36
N GLU A 9 -31.43 -8.57 -22.61
CA GLU A 9 -32.81 -8.09 -22.51
C GLU A 9 -32.98 -7.29 -21.21
N PHE A 10 -33.47 -6.05 -21.32
CA PHE A 10 -33.80 -5.21 -20.16
C PHE A 10 -35.29 -5.26 -19.88
N THR A 11 -35.65 -5.46 -18.62
CA THR A 11 -37.05 -5.54 -18.19
C THR A 11 -37.25 -4.93 -16.82
N THR A 12 -38.44 -4.38 -16.58
CA THR A 12 -38.90 -3.96 -15.26
C THR A 12 -39.85 -4.97 -14.62
N ASP A 13 -40.16 -6.07 -15.33
CA ASP A 13 -41.03 -7.15 -14.84
C ASP A 13 -40.20 -8.21 -14.11
N PRO A 14 -40.35 -8.34 -12.78
CA PRO A 14 -39.60 -9.34 -12.00
C PRO A 14 -39.91 -10.78 -12.41
N ALA A 15 -41.08 -11.05 -13.00
CA ALA A 15 -41.45 -12.39 -13.46
C ALA A 15 -40.57 -12.88 -14.63
N ALA A 16 -39.86 -11.98 -15.32
CA ALA A 16 -38.90 -12.36 -16.35
C ALA A 16 -37.74 -13.22 -15.79
N ALA A 17 -37.44 -13.13 -14.49
CA ALA A 17 -36.45 -13.97 -13.83
C ALA A 17 -36.84 -15.46 -13.79
N ALA A 18 -38.11 -15.81 -14.05
CA ALA A 18 -38.59 -17.19 -14.09
C ALA A 18 -37.89 -18.07 -15.15
N ARG A 19 -37.19 -17.46 -16.11
CA ARG A 19 -36.44 -18.18 -17.16
C ARG A 19 -34.96 -18.35 -16.84
N ALA A 20 -34.48 -17.82 -15.71
CA ALA A 20 -33.06 -17.79 -15.39
C ALA A 20 -32.59 -19.07 -14.69
N ASP A 21 -31.49 -19.64 -15.18
CA ASP A 21 -30.77 -20.73 -14.50
C ASP A 21 -29.94 -20.22 -13.31
N LEU A 22 -29.49 -18.96 -13.37
CA LEU A 22 -28.78 -18.24 -12.32
C LEU A 22 -29.37 -16.84 -12.16
N VAL A 23 -29.77 -16.48 -10.93
CA VAL A 23 -30.18 -15.12 -10.56
C VAL A 23 -29.09 -14.48 -9.72
N VAL A 24 -28.49 -13.39 -10.21
CA VAL A 24 -27.47 -12.62 -9.48
C VAL A 24 -28.10 -11.34 -8.91
N GLU A 25 -28.15 -11.26 -7.59
CA GLU A 25 -28.61 -10.08 -6.86
C GLU A 25 -27.46 -9.07 -6.67
N ALA A 26 -27.65 -7.87 -7.20
CA ALA A 26 -26.70 -6.75 -7.10
C ALA A 26 -27.40 -5.42 -6.77
N VAL A 27 -28.19 -5.41 -5.70
CA VAL A 27 -28.92 -4.23 -5.17
C VAL A 27 -28.19 -3.64 -3.95
N PRO A 28 -28.59 -2.45 -3.44
CA PRO A 28 -27.90 -1.80 -2.32
C PRO A 28 -27.68 -2.71 -1.11
N GLU A 29 -26.59 -2.43 -0.38
CA GLU A 29 -26.01 -3.29 0.66
C GLU A 29 -26.83 -3.27 1.97
N ARG A 30 -28.09 -3.74 1.91
CA ARG A 30 -29.01 -3.84 3.04
C ARG A 30 -29.62 -5.23 3.11
N LEU A 31 -29.41 -5.92 4.23
CA LEU A 31 -29.82 -7.31 4.42
C LEU A 31 -31.31 -7.54 4.11
N GLU A 32 -32.20 -6.73 4.67
CA GLU A 32 -33.65 -6.87 4.46
C GLU A 32 -34.03 -6.70 2.98
N THR A 33 -33.36 -5.78 2.28
CA THR A 33 -33.63 -5.51 0.86
C THR A 33 -33.23 -6.71 0.00
N LYS A 34 -32.03 -7.25 0.22
CA LYS A 34 -31.53 -8.44 -0.49
C LYS A 34 -32.39 -9.66 -0.23
N ARG A 35 -32.72 -9.94 1.05
CA ARG A 35 -33.59 -11.06 1.44
C ARG A 35 -34.96 -10.99 0.79
N ARG A 36 -35.60 -9.81 0.81
CA ARG A 36 -36.93 -9.62 0.19
C ARG A 36 -36.89 -9.84 -1.32
N LEU A 37 -35.83 -9.39 -1.99
CA LEU A 37 -35.69 -9.56 -3.44
C LEU A 37 -35.48 -11.03 -3.82
N LEU A 38 -34.58 -11.74 -3.12
CA LEU A 38 -34.37 -13.17 -3.36
C LEU A 38 -35.62 -14.00 -3.01
N ALA A 39 -36.36 -13.64 -1.96
CA ALA A 39 -37.62 -14.31 -1.62
C ALA A 39 -38.68 -14.16 -2.73
N ARG A 40 -38.70 -13.00 -3.39
CA ARG A 40 -39.58 -12.77 -4.54
C ARG A 40 -39.14 -13.59 -5.74
N ALA A 41 -37.85 -13.56 -6.09
CA ALA A 41 -37.31 -14.34 -7.20
C ALA A 41 -37.52 -15.85 -6.99
N HIS A 42 -37.37 -16.34 -5.75
CA HIS A 42 -37.66 -17.72 -5.39
C HIS A 42 -39.08 -18.19 -5.77
N ALA A 43 -40.08 -17.32 -5.60
CA ALA A 43 -41.48 -17.66 -5.90
C ALA A 43 -41.72 -17.85 -7.40
N ASP A 44 -40.94 -17.17 -8.25
CA ASP A 44 -41.13 -17.13 -9.69
C ASP A 44 -40.17 -18.09 -10.44
N CYS A 45 -39.01 -18.42 -9.87
CA CYS A 45 -37.98 -19.24 -10.51
C CYS A 45 -38.21 -20.76 -10.37
N PRO A 46 -37.83 -21.59 -11.37
CA PRO A 46 -37.83 -23.06 -11.27
C PRO A 46 -36.99 -23.58 -10.10
N PRO A 47 -37.30 -24.75 -9.50
CA PRO A 47 -36.57 -25.29 -8.34
C PRO A 47 -35.05 -25.39 -8.50
N GLU A 48 -34.59 -25.65 -9.73
CA GLU A 48 -33.17 -25.82 -10.06
C GLU A 48 -32.40 -24.50 -10.18
N THR A 49 -33.06 -23.35 -10.21
CA THR A 49 -32.39 -22.05 -10.31
C THR A 49 -31.44 -21.84 -9.14
N VAL A 50 -30.21 -21.43 -9.46
CA VAL A 50 -29.18 -21.01 -8.50
C VAL A 50 -29.36 -19.53 -8.18
N PHE A 51 -29.19 -19.17 -6.91
CA PHE A 51 -29.17 -17.77 -6.47
C PHE A 51 -27.75 -17.36 -6.11
N ALA A 52 -27.36 -16.17 -6.55
CA ALA A 52 -26.12 -15.53 -6.16
C ALA A 52 -26.39 -14.13 -5.61
N THR A 53 -25.55 -13.68 -4.68
CA THR A 53 -25.55 -12.30 -4.20
C THR A 53 -24.16 -11.69 -4.35
N THR A 54 -24.08 -10.43 -4.79
CA THR A 54 -22.82 -9.67 -4.89
C THR A 54 -22.50 -8.88 -3.63
N THR A 55 -23.08 -9.27 -2.49
CA THR A 55 -22.77 -8.69 -1.17
C THR A 55 -21.26 -8.62 -0.93
N THR A 56 -20.81 -7.58 -0.23
CA THR A 56 -19.42 -7.34 0.17
C THR A 56 -19.27 -7.39 1.68
N GLY A 57 -20.32 -7.05 2.44
CA GLY A 57 -20.29 -6.93 3.90
C GLY A 57 -21.27 -7.81 4.65
N LEU A 58 -22.34 -8.29 4.00
CA LEU A 58 -23.42 -9.04 4.66
C LEU A 58 -23.18 -10.56 4.65
N PRO A 59 -23.72 -11.31 5.63
CA PRO A 59 -23.59 -12.76 5.67
C PRO A 59 -24.39 -13.42 4.54
N VAL A 60 -23.69 -14.17 3.68
CA VAL A 60 -24.34 -14.93 2.59
C VAL A 60 -25.31 -15.96 3.16
N THR A 61 -24.98 -16.55 4.30
CA THR A 61 -25.82 -17.51 5.02
C THR A 61 -27.18 -16.91 5.38
N GLU A 62 -27.22 -15.67 5.86
CA GLU A 62 -28.49 -15.00 6.21
C GLU A 62 -29.30 -14.61 4.96
N ILE A 63 -28.60 -14.20 3.90
CA ILE A 63 -29.21 -13.89 2.60
C ILE A 63 -29.82 -15.16 1.99
N ALA A 64 -29.14 -16.30 2.10
CA ALA A 64 -29.58 -17.60 1.60
C ALA A 64 -30.88 -18.08 2.25
N PHE A 65 -31.13 -17.77 3.53
CA PHE A 65 -32.44 -18.06 4.12
C PHE A 65 -33.57 -17.23 3.49
N GLY A 66 -33.25 -16.04 2.96
CA GLY A 66 -34.20 -15.25 2.18
C GLY A 66 -34.54 -15.86 0.82
N SER A 67 -33.64 -16.62 0.20
CA SER A 67 -33.87 -17.24 -1.10
C SER A 67 -34.74 -18.50 -1.04
N GLY A 68 -35.04 -19.03 0.15
CA GLY A 68 -35.76 -20.30 0.31
C GLY A 68 -35.04 -21.53 -0.27
N ARG A 69 -33.79 -21.38 -0.74
CA ARG A 69 -32.97 -22.43 -1.37
C ARG A 69 -31.52 -22.30 -0.92
N THR A 70 -31.31 -22.56 0.37
CA THR A 70 -30.01 -22.37 1.01
C THR A 70 -28.91 -23.24 0.39
N ASP A 71 -29.27 -24.41 -0.12
CA ASP A 71 -28.38 -25.34 -0.82
C ASP A 71 -28.00 -24.88 -2.24
N ARG A 72 -28.81 -24.01 -2.84
CA ARG A 72 -28.57 -23.44 -4.17
C ARG A 72 -28.25 -21.96 -4.14
N THR A 73 -27.76 -21.45 -3.01
CA THR A 73 -27.35 -20.05 -2.86
C THR A 73 -25.86 -19.92 -2.61
N VAL A 74 -25.23 -19.01 -3.35
CA VAL A 74 -23.79 -18.67 -3.25
C VAL A 74 -23.61 -17.16 -3.11
N GLY A 75 -22.44 -16.73 -2.65
CA GLY A 75 -21.98 -15.36 -2.87
C GLY A 75 -21.10 -15.30 -4.11
N LEU A 76 -21.26 -14.24 -4.90
CA LEU A 76 -20.40 -13.90 -6.03
C LEU A 76 -19.85 -12.50 -5.80
N HIS A 77 -18.78 -12.41 -5.00
CA HIS A 77 -18.19 -11.12 -4.69
C HIS A 77 -17.25 -10.70 -5.82
N LEU A 78 -17.66 -9.63 -6.49
CA LEU A 78 -16.98 -9.02 -7.61
C LEU A 78 -16.20 -7.80 -7.12
N PHE A 79 -15.04 -7.58 -7.71
CA PHE A 79 -14.31 -6.34 -7.55
C PHE A 79 -14.70 -5.45 -8.73
N PRO A 80 -15.16 -4.21 -8.56
CA PRO A 80 -15.45 -3.33 -9.71
C PRO A 80 -14.29 -2.37 -10.02
N LEU A 81 -13.45 -2.03 -9.02
CA LEU A 81 -12.44 -0.96 -9.14
C LEU A 81 -11.05 -1.39 -9.63
N GLY A 82 -10.71 -2.67 -9.52
CA GLY A 82 -9.53 -3.24 -10.20
C GLY A 82 -9.63 -3.19 -11.73
N PRO A 83 -8.49 -3.38 -12.44
CA PRO A 83 -8.38 -3.21 -13.89
C PRO A 83 -9.28 -4.16 -14.65
N ASP A 84 -9.84 -3.70 -15.77
CA ASP A 84 -10.64 -4.53 -16.66
C ASP A 84 -9.74 -5.48 -17.45
N ARG A 85 -9.56 -6.68 -16.90
CA ARG A 85 -8.74 -7.76 -17.46
C ARG A 85 -9.52 -9.05 -17.40
N GLU A 86 -9.34 -9.92 -18.39
CA GLU A 86 -10.01 -11.23 -18.44
C GLU A 86 -9.71 -12.06 -17.18
N ASP A 87 -8.45 -12.13 -16.76
CA ASP A 87 -7.94 -12.93 -15.62
C ASP A 87 -8.32 -12.42 -14.21
N ARG A 88 -9.43 -11.71 -14.06
CA ARG A 88 -9.87 -11.15 -12.79
C ARG A 88 -10.35 -12.21 -11.81
N ALA A 89 -9.93 -12.12 -10.55
CA ALA A 89 -10.42 -13.01 -9.51
C ALA A 89 -11.86 -12.65 -9.08
N VAL A 90 -12.66 -13.68 -8.80
CA VAL A 90 -14.01 -13.58 -8.23
C VAL A 90 -14.05 -14.46 -6.99
N GLU A 91 -14.48 -13.91 -5.86
CA GLU A 91 -14.67 -14.71 -4.66
C GLU A 91 -16.02 -15.45 -4.76
N VAL A 92 -15.95 -16.78 -4.83
CA VAL A 92 -17.13 -17.65 -4.83
C VAL A 92 -17.36 -18.11 -3.40
N VAL A 93 -18.34 -17.50 -2.75
CA VAL A 93 -18.60 -17.67 -1.32
C VAL A 93 -19.56 -18.82 -1.10
N SER A 94 -19.14 -19.83 -0.35
CA SER A 94 -20.01 -20.90 0.11
C SER A 94 -20.46 -20.70 1.56
N THR A 95 -21.70 -21.09 1.81
CA THR A 95 -22.25 -21.24 3.16
C THR A 95 -22.11 -22.70 3.59
N PRO A 96 -22.29 -23.04 4.89
CA PRO A 96 -22.36 -24.43 5.33
C PRO A 96 -23.49 -25.26 4.69
N LEU A 97 -24.45 -24.61 4.04
CA LEU A 97 -25.61 -25.25 3.42
C LEU A 97 -25.47 -25.39 1.91
N THR A 98 -24.61 -24.59 1.27
CA THR A 98 -24.40 -24.57 -0.18
C THR A 98 -23.97 -25.95 -0.66
N GLY A 99 -24.69 -26.51 -1.64
CA GLY A 99 -24.39 -27.82 -2.20
C GLY A 99 -23.09 -27.82 -3.03
N ASP A 100 -22.29 -28.86 -2.87
CA ASP A 100 -20.98 -28.98 -3.53
C ASP A 100 -21.07 -28.93 -5.06
N ALA A 101 -22.12 -29.52 -5.65
CA ALA A 101 -22.37 -29.47 -7.08
C ALA A 101 -22.64 -28.03 -7.57
N VAL A 102 -23.48 -27.28 -6.85
CA VAL A 102 -23.75 -25.87 -7.17
C VAL A 102 -22.48 -25.04 -7.08
N LEU A 103 -21.67 -25.27 -6.05
CA LEU A 103 -20.38 -24.58 -5.90
C LEU A 103 -19.41 -24.93 -7.03
N ALA A 104 -19.38 -26.18 -7.50
CA ALA A 104 -18.56 -26.59 -8.64
C ALA A 104 -19.02 -25.94 -9.95
N ASP A 105 -20.33 -25.98 -10.22
CA ASP A 105 -20.96 -25.42 -11.42
C ASP A 105 -20.73 -23.90 -11.50
N VAL A 106 -20.90 -23.18 -10.39
CA VAL A 106 -20.65 -21.74 -10.33
C VAL A 106 -19.17 -21.42 -10.56
N GLN A 107 -18.26 -22.21 -10.01
CA GLN A 107 -16.83 -22.02 -10.28
C GLN A 107 -16.48 -22.29 -11.75
N GLU A 108 -17.10 -23.29 -12.38
CA GLU A 108 -16.94 -23.56 -13.82
C GLU A 108 -17.47 -22.39 -14.65
N LEU A 109 -18.67 -21.90 -14.36
CA LEU A 109 -19.23 -20.70 -15.00
C LEU A 109 -18.28 -19.50 -14.89
N VAL A 110 -17.71 -19.25 -13.71
CA VAL A 110 -16.74 -18.16 -13.52
C VAL A 110 -15.51 -18.36 -14.42
N ARG A 111 -15.02 -19.60 -14.60
CA ARG A 111 -13.91 -19.89 -15.54
C ARG A 111 -14.33 -19.69 -17.00
N ASP A 112 -15.53 -20.09 -17.37
CA ASP A 112 -16.07 -19.93 -18.73
C ASP A 112 -16.25 -18.45 -19.10
N LEU A 113 -16.53 -17.60 -18.10
CA LEU A 113 -16.52 -16.14 -18.21
C LEU A 113 -15.09 -15.55 -18.27
N GLY A 114 -14.06 -16.41 -18.36
CA GLY A 114 -12.64 -16.04 -18.41
C GLY A 114 -12.04 -15.61 -17.07
N ARG A 115 -12.78 -15.74 -15.97
CA ARG A 115 -12.39 -15.23 -14.64
C ARG A 115 -11.77 -16.33 -13.77
N ILE A 116 -11.09 -15.93 -12.69
CA ILE A 116 -10.47 -16.86 -11.74
C ILE A 116 -11.39 -17.05 -10.52
N PRO A 117 -12.07 -18.19 -10.37
CA PRO A 117 -12.84 -18.45 -9.16
C PRO A 117 -11.91 -18.70 -7.97
N VAL A 118 -12.15 -18.01 -6.86
CA VAL A 118 -11.49 -18.26 -5.59
C VAL A 118 -12.54 -18.72 -4.58
N PRO A 119 -12.54 -20.00 -4.15
CA PRO A 119 -13.51 -20.48 -3.18
C PRO A 119 -13.20 -19.90 -1.80
N VAL A 120 -14.21 -19.29 -1.18
CA VAL A 120 -14.11 -18.69 0.15
C VAL A 120 -15.30 -19.09 1.01
N ALA A 121 -15.07 -19.21 2.32
CA ALA A 121 -16.17 -19.42 3.27
C ALA A 121 -16.89 -18.09 3.54
N ASP A 122 -18.17 -18.16 3.89
CA ASP A 122 -18.95 -17.01 4.38
C ASP A 122 -18.41 -16.49 5.72
N ARG A 123 -17.41 -15.60 5.64
CA ARG A 123 -16.82 -14.86 6.75
C ARG A 123 -16.95 -13.35 6.50
N PRO A 124 -16.92 -12.50 7.54
CA PRO A 124 -17.09 -11.05 7.39
C PRO A 124 -16.11 -10.42 6.40
N GLY A 125 -16.61 -9.96 5.25
CA GLY A 125 -15.80 -9.32 4.20
C GLY A 125 -14.98 -10.27 3.34
N PHE A 126 -15.21 -11.59 3.46
CA PHE A 126 -14.49 -12.64 2.71
C PHE A 126 -12.98 -12.45 2.85
N ILE A 127 -12.22 -12.37 1.75
CA ILE A 127 -10.82 -11.99 1.77
C ILE A 127 -10.68 -10.50 1.39
N GLY A 128 -11.16 -10.15 0.20
CA GLY A 128 -10.87 -8.86 -0.42
C GLY A 128 -11.54 -7.70 0.32
N GLY A 129 -12.80 -7.84 0.70
CA GLY A 129 -13.53 -6.82 1.46
C GLY A 129 -12.91 -6.59 2.84
N ALA A 130 -12.58 -7.67 3.55
CA ALA A 130 -12.01 -7.62 4.90
C ALA A 130 -10.65 -6.91 4.93
N LEU A 131 -9.76 -7.17 3.97
CA LEU A 131 -8.46 -6.52 3.91
C LEU A 131 -8.54 -5.09 3.39
N THR A 132 -9.29 -4.86 2.30
CA THR A 132 -9.37 -3.54 1.68
C THR A 132 -10.12 -2.55 2.56
N MET A 133 -11.24 -2.92 3.19
CA MET A 133 -11.99 -1.99 4.05
C MET A 133 -11.18 -1.57 5.28
N ALA A 134 -10.49 -2.50 5.94
CA ALA A 134 -9.62 -2.15 7.07
C ALA A 134 -8.49 -1.20 6.65
N TYR A 135 -7.86 -1.46 5.51
CA TYR A 135 -6.82 -0.60 4.95
C TYR A 135 -7.33 0.81 4.61
N LEU A 136 -8.46 0.90 3.90
CA LEU A 136 -9.05 2.18 3.50
C LEU A 136 -9.51 2.98 4.72
N ASN A 137 -10.12 2.33 5.72
CA ASN A 137 -10.52 2.99 6.95
C ASN A 137 -9.32 3.56 7.72
N ASN A 138 -8.20 2.83 7.74
CA ASN A 138 -6.96 3.31 8.35
C ASN A 138 -6.37 4.52 7.59
N ALA A 139 -6.50 4.58 6.26
CA ALA A 139 -6.14 5.75 5.46
C ALA A 139 -7.02 6.98 5.79
N VAL A 140 -8.32 6.80 6.02
CA VAL A 140 -9.19 7.89 6.49
C VAL A 140 -8.78 8.34 7.89
N ALA A 141 -8.53 7.41 8.81
CA ALA A 141 -8.06 7.76 10.17
C ALA A 141 -6.72 8.51 10.13
N MET A 142 -5.83 8.14 9.21
CA MET A 142 -4.56 8.83 8.96
C MET A 142 -4.79 10.29 8.50
N TYR A 143 -5.70 10.50 7.55
CA TYR A 143 -6.11 11.83 7.09
C TYR A 143 -6.76 12.66 8.21
N GLU A 144 -7.72 12.08 8.94
CA GLU A 144 -8.44 12.72 10.05
C GLU A 144 -7.47 13.22 11.14
N ARG A 145 -6.46 12.42 11.48
CA ARG A 145 -5.43 12.75 12.48
C ARG A 145 -4.36 13.72 11.96
N ARG A 146 -4.53 14.26 10.75
CA ARG A 146 -3.56 15.12 10.04
C ARG A 146 -2.16 14.51 10.04
N TYR A 147 -2.10 13.19 9.85
CA TYR A 147 -0.83 12.48 9.77
C TYR A 147 -0.12 12.79 8.46
N ALA A 148 -0.88 13.00 7.38
CA ALA A 148 -0.39 13.51 6.10
C ALA A 148 -1.56 14.15 5.35
N SER A 149 -1.27 14.95 4.32
CA SER A 149 -2.31 15.46 3.43
C SER A 149 -2.93 14.32 2.63
N ARG A 150 -4.17 14.52 2.18
CA ARG A 150 -4.89 13.57 1.32
C ARG A 150 -4.03 13.15 0.12
N ASP A 151 -3.39 14.12 -0.54
CA ASP A 151 -2.59 13.90 -1.75
C ASP A 151 -1.28 13.20 -1.43
N SER A 152 -0.65 13.50 -0.29
CA SER A 152 0.54 12.75 0.17
C SER A 152 0.20 11.30 0.50
N ILE A 153 -0.95 11.02 1.11
CA ILE A 153 -1.41 9.64 1.38
C ILE A 153 -1.58 8.87 0.06
N ASP A 154 -2.32 9.43 -0.89
CA ASP A 154 -2.60 8.78 -2.16
C ASP A 154 -1.34 8.60 -3.01
N THR A 155 -0.52 9.65 -3.15
CA THR A 155 0.75 9.61 -3.87
C THR A 155 1.73 8.63 -3.24
N ALA A 156 1.80 8.55 -1.91
CA ALA A 156 2.67 7.62 -1.21
C ALA A 156 2.28 6.17 -1.50
N MET A 157 0.99 5.84 -1.41
CA MET A 157 0.53 4.46 -1.64
C MET A 157 0.62 4.07 -3.13
N THR A 158 0.35 4.98 -4.05
CA THR A 158 0.51 4.72 -5.49
C THR A 158 1.98 4.56 -5.90
N LEU A 159 2.89 5.44 -5.46
CA LEU A 159 4.29 5.41 -5.90
C LEU A 159 5.18 4.50 -5.04
N GLY A 160 4.86 4.35 -3.76
CA GLY A 160 5.59 3.52 -2.80
C GLY A 160 5.20 2.05 -2.88
N CYS A 161 3.90 1.75 -2.95
CA CYS A 161 3.39 0.37 -3.05
C CYS A 161 3.01 -0.05 -4.48
N GLY A 162 2.98 0.89 -5.44
CA GLY A 162 2.60 0.60 -6.82
C GLY A 162 1.10 0.45 -7.02
N LEU A 163 0.26 0.87 -6.06
CA LEU A 163 -1.19 0.70 -6.18
C LEU A 163 -1.74 1.47 -7.38
N PRO A 164 -2.75 0.92 -8.09
CA PRO A 164 -3.33 1.57 -9.27
C PRO A 164 -4.01 2.91 -8.93
N MET A 165 -4.46 3.06 -7.69
CA MET A 165 -5.15 4.25 -7.18
C MET A 165 -4.78 4.44 -5.70
N GLY A 166 -4.71 5.69 -5.26
CA GLY A 166 -4.54 6.02 -3.84
C GLY A 166 -5.81 5.67 -3.04
N PRO A 167 -5.69 5.35 -1.73
CA PRO A 167 -6.82 4.89 -0.93
C PRO A 167 -7.97 5.90 -0.83
N LEU A 168 -7.71 7.20 -0.74
CA LEU A 168 -8.78 8.20 -0.60
C LEU A 168 -9.50 8.43 -1.92
N ALA A 169 -8.77 8.47 -3.04
CA ALA A 169 -9.34 8.44 -4.38
C ALA A 169 -10.14 7.14 -4.63
N GLN A 170 -9.68 6.00 -4.12
CA GLN A 170 -10.38 4.72 -4.23
C GLN A 170 -11.71 4.75 -3.47
N LEU A 171 -11.75 5.35 -2.28
CA LEU A 171 -12.98 5.56 -1.53
C LEU A 171 -13.96 6.47 -2.27
N ASP A 172 -13.48 7.57 -2.87
CA ASP A 172 -14.33 8.45 -3.67
C ASP A 172 -14.90 7.77 -4.91
N ALA A 173 -14.13 6.90 -5.56
CA ALA A 173 -14.59 6.09 -6.70
C ALA A 173 -15.63 5.03 -6.29
N MET A 174 -15.46 4.42 -5.11
CA MET A 174 -16.42 3.49 -4.52
C MET A 174 -17.72 4.17 -4.08
N GLY A 175 -17.61 5.40 -3.60
CA GLY A 175 -18.66 6.12 -2.88
C GLY A 175 -18.49 5.97 -1.37
N LEU A 176 -18.37 7.10 -0.67
CA LEU A 176 -18.10 7.12 0.78
C LEU A 176 -19.22 6.52 1.63
N ASP A 177 -20.46 6.62 1.15
CA ASP A 177 -21.63 6.00 1.76
C ASP A 177 -21.58 4.47 1.66
N THR A 178 -21.24 3.93 0.48
CA THR A 178 -21.04 2.49 0.29
C THR A 178 -19.92 1.96 1.19
N ALA A 179 -18.80 2.68 1.27
CA ALA A 179 -17.67 2.30 2.10
C ALA A 179 -18.03 2.33 3.59
N ARG A 180 -18.73 3.38 4.05
CA ARG A 180 -19.24 3.47 5.43
C ARG A 180 -20.19 2.30 5.74
N ASP A 181 -21.20 2.05 4.91
CA ASP A 181 -22.17 0.98 5.14
C ASP A 181 -21.48 -0.40 5.20
N SER A 182 -20.48 -0.61 4.35
CA SER A 182 -19.66 -1.83 4.36
C SER A 182 -18.86 -1.97 5.66
N LEU A 183 -18.24 -0.88 6.14
CA LEU A 183 -17.50 -0.84 7.40
C LEU A 183 -18.41 -1.08 8.61
N GLU A 184 -19.58 -0.43 8.65
CA GLU A 184 -20.60 -0.64 9.69
C GLU A 184 -21.04 -2.10 9.75
N ALA A 185 -21.39 -2.70 8.60
CA ALA A 185 -21.77 -4.11 8.53
C ALA A 185 -20.65 -5.06 9.02
N LEU A 186 -19.39 -4.78 8.66
CA LEU A 186 -18.24 -5.54 9.15
C LEU A 186 -18.03 -5.37 10.65
N TYR A 187 -18.15 -4.14 11.15
CA TYR A 187 -17.98 -3.82 12.57
C TYR A 187 -19.05 -4.47 13.43
N GLU A 188 -20.32 -4.38 13.04
CA GLU A 188 -21.44 -5.02 13.75
C GLU A 188 -21.27 -6.53 13.85
N ARG A 189 -20.75 -7.16 12.79
CA ARG A 189 -20.52 -8.61 12.73
C ARG A 189 -19.32 -9.10 13.54
N THR A 190 -18.28 -8.28 13.63
CA THR A 190 -16.97 -8.71 14.17
C THR A 190 -16.66 -8.12 15.54
N GLY A 191 -17.20 -6.94 15.85
CA GLY A 191 -16.77 -6.10 16.97
C GLY A 191 -15.32 -5.60 16.84
N ASP A 192 -14.65 -5.85 15.71
CA ASP A 192 -13.24 -5.53 15.53
C ASP A 192 -13.05 -4.03 15.26
N PRO A 193 -12.33 -3.29 16.11
CA PRO A 193 -12.16 -1.84 15.98
C PRO A 193 -11.57 -1.38 14.63
N ARG A 194 -10.88 -2.25 13.88
CA ARG A 194 -10.35 -1.92 12.55
C ARG A 194 -11.45 -1.59 11.54
N TYR A 195 -12.64 -2.16 11.73
CA TYR A 195 -13.80 -1.92 10.88
C TYR A 195 -14.70 -0.80 11.39
N ALA A 196 -14.49 -0.28 12.60
CA ALA A 196 -15.25 0.85 13.11
C ALA A 196 -15.04 2.06 12.17
N PRO A 197 -16.08 2.56 11.48
CA PRO A 197 -15.89 3.61 10.49
C PRO A 197 -15.27 4.86 11.11
N ALA A 198 -14.27 5.44 10.43
CA ALA A 198 -13.70 6.71 10.84
C ALA A 198 -14.78 7.81 10.88
N PRO A 199 -14.87 8.63 11.95
CA PRO A 199 -15.91 9.66 12.08
C PRO A 199 -16.02 10.60 10.89
N THR A 200 -14.88 10.93 10.26
CA THR A 200 -14.84 11.75 9.04
C THR A 200 -15.70 11.18 7.91
N LEU A 201 -15.78 9.85 7.72
CA LEU A 201 -16.66 9.26 6.71
C LEU A 201 -18.14 9.61 7.00
N ALA A 202 -18.58 9.46 8.25
CA ALA A 202 -19.95 9.76 8.64
C ALA A 202 -20.29 11.24 8.42
N HIS A 203 -19.36 12.15 8.75
CA HIS A 203 -19.54 13.59 8.51
C HIS A 203 -19.64 13.91 7.02
N MET A 204 -18.76 13.35 6.18
CA MET A 204 -18.76 13.58 4.74
C MET A 204 -20.04 13.05 4.07
N VAL A 205 -20.48 11.85 4.43
CA VAL A 205 -21.72 11.27 3.91
C VAL A 205 -22.94 12.12 4.33
N THR A 206 -22.98 12.57 5.59
CA THR A 206 -24.05 13.47 6.08
C THR A 206 -24.07 14.79 5.31
N ALA A 207 -22.91 15.30 4.92
CA ALA A 207 -22.77 16.50 4.09
C ALA A 207 -23.03 16.27 2.60
N GLY A 208 -23.37 15.05 2.17
CA GLY A 208 -23.58 14.70 0.76
C GLY A 208 -22.31 14.60 -0.08
N LEU A 209 -21.14 14.59 0.56
CA LEU A 209 -19.83 14.49 -0.08
C LEU A 209 -19.47 13.02 -0.34
N VAL A 210 -20.22 12.36 -1.22
CA VAL A 210 -20.16 10.89 -1.41
C VAL A 210 -19.27 10.45 -2.58
N GLY A 211 -18.26 11.25 -2.93
CA GLY A 211 -17.24 10.91 -3.92
C GLY A 211 -17.61 11.29 -5.35
N VAL A 212 -17.12 10.51 -6.33
CA VAL A 212 -17.24 10.79 -7.76
C VAL A 212 -18.70 10.98 -8.19
N LYS A 213 -19.62 10.16 -7.67
CA LYS A 213 -21.04 10.20 -8.03
C LYS A 213 -21.77 11.48 -7.61
N ALA A 214 -21.24 12.21 -6.65
CA ALA A 214 -21.75 13.52 -6.21
C ALA A 214 -20.90 14.69 -6.73
N GLY A 215 -19.87 14.42 -7.53
CA GLY A 215 -18.88 15.41 -7.97
C GLY A 215 -17.94 15.88 -6.87
N ARG A 216 -18.03 15.31 -5.66
CA ARG A 216 -17.21 15.70 -4.50
C ARG A 216 -17.21 14.64 -3.41
N GLY A 217 -16.02 14.33 -2.90
CA GLY A 217 -15.75 13.52 -1.70
C GLY A 217 -14.51 14.06 -1.00
N PHE A 218 -13.47 13.22 -0.86
CA PHE A 218 -12.14 13.69 -0.47
C PHE A 218 -11.58 14.65 -1.51
N TYR A 219 -11.84 14.40 -2.80
CA TYR A 219 -11.49 15.24 -3.94
C TYR A 219 -12.73 15.96 -4.50
N GLU A 220 -12.51 16.98 -5.32
CA GLU A 220 -13.55 17.55 -6.18
C GLU A 220 -13.44 16.95 -7.58
N TYR A 221 -14.54 16.80 -8.32
CA TYR A 221 -14.56 16.14 -9.62
C TYR A 221 -15.30 16.98 -10.68
N GLU A 222 -14.78 16.97 -11.91
CA GLU A 222 -15.48 17.54 -13.07
C GLU A 222 -16.62 16.65 -13.55
N ALA A 223 -17.53 17.23 -14.34
CA ALA A 223 -18.50 16.45 -15.10
C ALA A 223 -17.75 15.46 -16.01
N GLY A 224 -17.80 14.17 -15.68
CA GLY A 224 -17.01 13.12 -16.34
C GLY A 224 -16.04 12.36 -15.42
N GLY A 225 -15.93 12.73 -14.14
CA GLY A 225 -15.24 11.92 -13.11
C GLY A 225 -13.74 12.14 -12.99
N ALA A 226 -13.16 13.11 -13.71
CA ALA A 226 -11.77 13.52 -13.49
C ALA A 226 -11.67 14.41 -12.24
N ALA A 227 -10.71 14.14 -11.35
CA ALA A 227 -10.51 14.96 -10.16
C ALA A 227 -10.02 16.38 -10.53
N ARG A 228 -10.67 17.42 -10.00
CA ARG A 228 -10.22 18.81 -10.01
C ARG A 228 -9.17 19.02 -8.94
N GLY A 229 -8.06 19.63 -9.32
CA GLY A 229 -7.10 20.25 -8.41
C GLY A 229 -6.63 19.32 -7.28
N GLY A 230 -5.61 18.51 -7.57
CA GLY A 230 -4.73 18.07 -6.47
C GLY A 230 -4.10 19.32 -5.87
N GLU A 231 -4.10 19.43 -4.54
CA GLU A 231 -3.08 20.24 -3.90
C GLU A 231 -1.75 19.67 -4.40
N ALA A 232 -0.90 20.48 -5.01
CA ALA A 232 0.36 19.98 -5.55
C ALA A 232 1.09 19.23 -4.42
N ASP A 233 1.34 17.92 -4.55
CA ASP A 233 2.09 17.18 -3.51
C ASP A 233 3.37 17.96 -3.20
N GLY A 234 3.42 18.57 -2.02
CA GLY A 234 4.32 19.66 -1.75
C GLY A 234 3.71 20.69 -0.80
N LEU A 235 4.57 21.57 -0.29
CA LEU A 235 4.36 22.43 0.88
C LEU A 235 3.29 23.54 0.73
N GLY A 236 2.39 23.41 -0.26
CA GLY A 236 1.43 24.42 -0.68
C GLY A 236 2.11 25.62 -1.32
N GLU A 237 2.77 26.42 -0.49
CA GLU A 237 3.54 27.61 -0.90
C GLU A 237 4.99 27.24 -1.28
N PRO A 238 5.66 28.04 -2.12
CA PRO A 238 7.10 27.91 -2.36
C PRO A 238 7.86 28.08 -1.05
N VAL A 239 8.43 26.99 -0.54
CA VAL A 239 9.23 27.02 0.67
C VAL A 239 10.69 27.34 0.30
N PRO A 240 11.37 28.25 1.03
CA PRO A 240 12.77 28.56 0.77
C PRO A 240 13.62 27.29 0.79
N ALA A 241 14.60 27.21 -0.11
CA ALA A 241 15.51 26.07 -0.22
C ALA A 241 16.95 26.58 -0.33
N ARG A 242 17.88 25.85 0.30
CA ARG A 242 19.32 26.10 0.21
C ARG A 242 19.86 25.44 -1.05
N ALA A 243 20.82 26.08 -1.70
CA ALA A 243 21.43 25.51 -2.89
C ALA A 243 22.32 24.32 -2.51
N VAL A 244 22.05 23.14 -3.09
CA VAL A 244 22.86 21.93 -2.91
C VAL A 244 23.72 21.74 -4.15
N ARG A 245 25.04 21.69 -3.96
CA ARG A 245 26.05 21.47 -5.01
C ARG A 245 26.74 20.13 -4.86
N ARG A 246 26.84 19.59 -3.65
CA ARG A 246 27.47 18.30 -3.36
C ARG A 246 26.67 17.54 -2.30
N ILE A 247 26.50 16.23 -2.52
CA ILE A 247 25.74 15.35 -1.62
C ILE A 247 26.69 14.33 -0.99
N GLY A 248 26.60 14.17 0.32
CA GLY A 248 27.24 13.11 1.08
C GLY A 248 26.28 11.94 1.32
N VAL A 249 26.78 10.71 1.34
CA VAL A 249 26.03 9.52 1.73
C VAL A 249 26.84 8.72 2.75
N VAL A 250 26.26 8.47 3.92
CA VAL A 250 26.92 7.69 4.99
C VAL A 250 26.34 6.30 5.05
N GLY A 251 27.16 5.29 4.80
CA GLY A 251 26.76 3.89 4.77
C GLY A 251 27.28 3.17 3.53
N SER A 252 27.19 1.84 3.55
CA SER A 252 27.62 0.98 2.45
C SER A 252 26.61 -0.15 2.16
N GLY A 253 25.43 -0.11 2.77
CA GLY A 253 24.36 -1.07 2.53
C GLY A 253 23.63 -0.77 1.21
N THR A 254 22.65 -1.61 0.86
CA THR A 254 21.86 -1.49 -0.37
C THR A 254 21.24 -0.11 -0.55
N MET A 255 20.71 0.48 0.54
CA MET A 255 20.13 1.83 0.49
C MET A 255 21.18 2.91 0.23
N ALA A 256 22.29 2.91 0.98
CA ALA A 256 23.38 3.86 0.77
C ALA A 256 23.94 3.80 -0.67
N VAL A 257 24.14 2.59 -1.19
CA VAL A 257 24.58 2.36 -2.58
C VAL A 257 23.57 2.93 -3.58
N GLY A 258 22.28 2.65 -3.39
CA GLY A 258 21.24 3.14 -4.29
C GLY A 258 21.04 4.66 -4.23
N ILE A 259 21.20 5.27 -3.05
CA ILE A 259 21.13 6.73 -2.86
C ILE A 259 22.34 7.39 -3.54
N ALA A 260 23.55 6.85 -3.34
CA ALA A 260 24.74 7.38 -3.99
C ALA A 260 24.66 7.27 -5.52
N GLU A 261 24.15 6.15 -6.06
CA GLU A 261 23.91 5.99 -7.49
C GLU A 261 22.96 7.06 -8.04
N VAL A 262 21.80 7.28 -7.40
CA VAL A 262 20.82 8.23 -7.92
C VAL A 262 21.32 9.68 -7.84
N CYS A 263 22.03 10.04 -6.77
CA CYS A 263 22.65 11.37 -6.65
C CYS A 263 23.69 11.62 -7.75
N ALA A 264 24.62 10.69 -7.94
CA ALA A 264 25.68 10.82 -8.95
C ALA A 264 25.12 10.86 -10.38
N ARG A 265 24.12 10.03 -10.67
CA ARG A 265 23.43 9.97 -11.97
C ARG A 265 22.63 11.22 -12.27
N SER A 266 22.08 11.88 -11.25
CA SER A 266 21.36 13.15 -11.38
C SER A 266 22.29 14.37 -11.44
N GLY A 267 23.60 14.16 -11.55
CA GLY A 267 24.57 15.23 -11.78
C GLY A 267 25.21 15.82 -10.53
N TYR A 268 24.89 15.30 -9.33
CA TYR A 268 25.52 15.76 -8.10
C TYR A 268 26.87 15.07 -7.88
N PRO A 269 27.97 15.83 -7.70
CA PRO A 269 29.16 15.32 -7.02
C PRO A 269 28.74 14.63 -5.71
N THR A 270 29.10 13.37 -5.55
CA THR A 270 28.61 12.50 -4.48
C THR A 270 29.78 11.90 -3.71
N VAL A 271 29.79 12.06 -2.38
CA VAL A 271 30.80 11.50 -1.47
C VAL A 271 30.17 10.39 -0.64
N LEU A 272 30.60 9.14 -0.85
CA LEU A 272 30.15 8.00 -0.06
C LEU A 272 31.17 7.68 1.05
N VAL A 273 30.72 7.69 2.30
CA VAL A 273 31.54 7.30 3.46
C VAL A 273 31.07 5.96 4.00
N ALA A 274 31.97 4.98 3.97
CA ALA A 274 31.75 3.65 4.52
C ALA A 274 32.57 3.43 5.80
N ARG A 275 32.21 2.42 6.59
CA ARG A 275 32.95 2.04 7.83
C ARG A 275 34.39 1.58 7.61
N SER A 276 34.79 1.26 6.38
CA SER A 276 36.16 0.86 6.03
C SER A 276 36.42 1.05 4.54
N GLU A 277 37.71 1.12 4.16
CA GLU A 277 38.13 1.21 2.75
C GLU A 277 37.61 0.04 1.90
N LEU A 278 37.60 -1.17 2.48
CA LEU A 278 37.07 -2.35 1.80
C LEU A 278 35.58 -2.17 1.48
N ARG A 279 34.78 -1.71 2.46
CA ARG A 279 33.34 -1.46 2.27
C ARG A 279 33.07 -0.33 1.28
N ALA A 280 33.91 0.70 1.26
CA ALA A 280 33.83 1.77 0.27
C ALA A 280 34.03 1.23 -1.15
N LYS A 281 35.07 0.42 -1.37
CA LYS A 281 35.33 -0.24 -2.67
C LYS A 281 34.19 -1.16 -3.10
N GLU A 282 33.65 -1.96 -2.18
CA GLU A 282 32.50 -2.84 -2.45
C GLU A 282 31.26 -2.04 -2.85
N ALA A 283 30.99 -0.92 -2.17
CA ALA A 283 29.89 -0.02 -2.50
C ALA A 283 30.06 0.62 -3.89
N THR A 284 31.24 1.15 -4.20
CA THR A 284 31.56 1.70 -5.52
C THR A 284 31.35 0.67 -6.63
N ALA A 285 31.87 -0.56 -6.45
CA ALA A 285 31.69 -1.63 -7.41
C ALA A 285 30.21 -2.06 -7.54
N ALA A 286 29.41 -1.93 -6.47
CA ALA A 286 27.98 -2.20 -6.52
C ALA A 286 27.21 -1.12 -7.31
N VAL A 287 27.57 0.16 -7.17
CA VAL A 287 27.06 1.26 -7.99
C VAL A 287 27.38 1.01 -9.47
N GLU A 288 28.64 0.75 -9.79
CA GLU A 288 29.10 0.50 -11.16
C GLU A 288 28.31 -0.66 -11.82
N ARG A 289 28.23 -1.82 -11.14
CA ARG A 289 27.43 -2.96 -11.63
C ARG A 289 25.96 -2.63 -11.84
N SER A 290 25.40 -1.73 -11.03
CA SER A 290 24.01 -1.30 -11.15
C SER A 290 23.79 -0.44 -12.39
N LEU A 291 24.67 0.54 -12.61
CA LEU A 291 24.68 1.39 -13.80
C LEU A 291 24.89 0.56 -15.08
N GLU A 292 25.85 -0.37 -15.08
CA GLU A 292 26.07 -1.30 -16.19
C GLU A 292 24.82 -2.10 -16.56
N ARG A 293 24.10 -2.62 -15.56
CA ARG A 293 22.83 -3.32 -15.79
C ARG A 293 21.78 -2.38 -16.38
N GLY A 294 21.74 -1.13 -15.92
CA GLY A 294 20.85 -0.10 -16.46
C GLY A 294 21.12 0.18 -17.93
N VAL A 295 22.39 0.34 -18.31
CA VAL A 295 22.81 0.54 -19.71
C VAL A 295 22.51 -0.70 -20.56
N ARG A 296 22.87 -1.89 -20.10
CA ARG A 296 22.61 -3.15 -20.81
C ARG A 296 21.13 -3.41 -21.08
N ARG A 297 20.26 -2.97 -20.17
CA ARG A 297 18.80 -3.06 -20.31
C ARG A 297 18.17 -1.91 -21.11
N GLY A 298 18.98 -1.00 -21.65
CA GLY A 298 18.50 0.17 -22.40
C GLY A 298 17.77 1.20 -21.55
N LYS A 299 17.87 1.11 -20.20
CA LYS A 299 17.23 2.06 -19.28
C LYS A 299 18.07 3.31 -19.04
N LEU A 300 19.37 3.24 -19.33
CA LEU A 300 20.32 4.35 -19.17
C LEU A 300 21.12 4.54 -20.46
N ALA A 301 21.43 5.79 -20.80
CA ALA A 301 22.35 6.10 -21.88
C ALA A 301 23.77 5.64 -21.53
N PRO A 302 24.58 5.16 -22.50
CA PRO A 302 25.93 4.68 -22.24
C PRO A 302 26.85 5.70 -21.54
N GLY A 303 26.76 6.99 -21.89
CA GLY A 303 27.56 8.06 -21.28
C GLY A 303 27.27 8.29 -19.80
N LEU A 304 26.04 8.00 -19.34
CA LEU A 304 25.67 8.21 -17.94
C LEU A 304 26.44 7.31 -16.98
N LEU A 305 26.91 6.13 -17.41
CA LEU A 305 27.72 5.29 -16.54
C LEU A 305 29.02 6.00 -16.15
N THR A 306 29.82 6.39 -17.15
CA THR A 306 31.11 7.06 -16.93
C THR A 306 30.91 8.36 -16.17
N GLU A 307 29.97 9.19 -16.60
CA GLU A 307 29.70 10.47 -15.92
C GLU A 307 29.25 10.31 -14.46
N SER A 308 28.46 9.28 -14.14
CA SER A 308 28.05 9.03 -12.75
C SER A 308 29.24 8.58 -11.91
N MET A 309 30.08 7.70 -12.45
CA MET A 309 31.26 7.22 -11.74
C MET A 309 32.29 8.32 -11.52
N ASP A 310 32.47 9.23 -12.49
CA ASP A 310 33.36 10.41 -12.35
C ASP A 310 32.90 11.38 -11.25
N ARG A 311 31.59 11.39 -10.95
CA ARG A 311 31.01 12.21 -9.86
C ARG A 311 31.04 11.51 -8.51
N LEU A 312 31.35 10.21 -8.43
CA LEU A 312 31.32 9.43 -7.20
C LEU A 312 32.73 9.27 -6.62
N THR A 313 32.91 9.77 -5.40
CA THR A 313 34.10 9.48 -4.58
C THR A 313 33.68 8.69 -3.35
N ALA A 314 34.39 7.59 -3.04
CA ALA A 314 34.09 6.78 -1.86
C ALA A 314 35.35 6.59 -0.99
N GLY A 315 35.17 6.58 0.33
CA GLY A 315 36.26 6.36 1.29
C GLY A 315 35.74 6.08 2.70
N ARG A 316 36.65 6.06 3.68
CA ARG A 316 36.28 5.90 5.10
C ARG A 316 36.28 7.19 5.92
N GLU A 317 36.87 8.26 5.38
CA GLU A 317 37.12 9.49 6.15
C GLU A 317 35.87 10.37 6.18
N LEU A 318 35.25 10.49 7.34
CA LEU A 318 34.05 11.30 7.53
C LEU A 318 34.31 12.78 7.21
N GLN A 319 35.54 13.27 7.41
CA GLN A 319 35.97 14.63 7.14
C GLN A 319 35.73 15.08 5.69
N ALA A 320 35.67 14.14 4.74
CA ALA A 320 35.34 14.44 3.35
C ALA A 320 33.93 15.07 3.19
N LEU A 321 33.03 14.82 4.14
CA LEU A 321 31.67 15.35 4.16
C LEU A 321 31.60 16.84 4.51
N GLY A 322 32.68 17.44 5.04
CA GLY A 322 32.72 18.86 5.39
C GLY A 322 32.46 19.83 4.22
N THR A 323 32.52 19.33 2.98
CA THR A 323 32.23 20.08 1.74
C THR A 323 30.85 19.79 1.14
N CYS A 324 30.03 18.96 1.78
CA CYS A 324 28.70 18.60 1.31
C CYS A 324 27.65 19.57 1.86
N ASP A 325 26.67 19.95 1.03
CA ASP A 325 25.56 20.83 1.42
C ASP A 325 24.36 20.02 1.96
N LEU A 326 24.28 18.75 1.57
CA LEU A 326 23.32 17.76 2.09
C LEU A 326 24.07 16.46 2.36
N VAL A 327 23.82 15.84 3.52
CA VAL A 327 24.35 14.50 3.84
C VAL A 327 23.20 13.57 4.17
N VAL A 328 23.10 12.43 3.49
CA VAL A 328 22.08 11.40 3.74
C VAL A 328 22.71 10.21 4.46
N GLU A 329 22.27 9.98 5.69
CA GLU A 329 22.63 8.82 6.50
C GLU A 329 21.77 7.61 6.10
N ALA A 330 22.43 6.48 5.82
CA ALA A 330 21.83 5.19 5.48
C ALA A 330 22.69 4.04 6.04
N VAL A 331 22.96 4.09 7.34
CA VAL A 331 23.64 3.06 8.14
C VAL A 331 22.63 2.07 8.74
N ALA A 332 23.07 1.26 9.73
CA ALA A 332 22.22 0.29 10.38
C ALA A 332 20.96 0.94 10.98
N GLU A 333 19.82 0.24 10.89
CA GLU A 333 18.54 0.68 11.43
C GLU A 333 18.49 0.46 12.95
N ASP A 334 19.35 1.18 13.66
CA ASP A 334 19.50 1.18 15.11
C ASP A 334 19.67 2.63 15.59
N ILE A 335 18.90 3.02 16.60
CA ILE A 335 18.85 4.43 17.00
C ILE A 335 20.15 4.91 17.64
N ASP A 336 20.84 4.08 18.42
CA ASP A 336 22.09 4.46 19.07
C ASP A 336 23.20 4.63 18.02
N VAL A 337 23.23 3.75 17.02
CA VAL A 337 24.15 3.88 15.88
C VAL A 337 23.89 5.18 15.11
N LYS A 338 22.62 5.50 14.80
CA LYS A 338 22.28 6.74 14.07
C LYS A 338 22.61 7.98 14.89
N ARG A 339 22.30 8.02 16.18
CA ARG A 339 22.64 9.15 17.06
C ARG A 339 24.15 9.42 17.10
N ALA A 340 24.96 8.36 17.17
CA ALA A 340 26.42 8.49 17.12
C ALA A 340 26.88 9.10 15.78
N VAL A 341 26.33 8.62 14.65
CA VAL A 341 26.63 9.17 13.32
C VAL A 341 26.22 10.65 13.23
N PHE A 342 25.03 11.02 13.69
CA PHE A 342 24.56 12.42 13.65
C PHE A 342 25.40 13.35 14.52
N ALA A 343 25.88 12.89 15.69
CA ALA A 343 26.79 13.66 16.53
C ALA A 343 28.15 13.92 15.85
N ASP A 344 28.65 12.96 15.07
CA ASP A 344 29.87 13.15 14.28
C ASP A 344 29.64 14.00 13.03
N LEU A 345 28.49 13.86 12.38
CA LEU A 345 28.08 14.73 11.26
C LEU A 345 27.95 16.19 11.68
N ASP A 346 27.37 16.47 12.86
CA ASP A 346 27.28 17.82 13.42
C ASP A 346 28.65 18.48 13.58
N ARG A 347 29.68 17.70 13.93
CA ARG A 347 31.05 18.18 14.12
C ARG A 347 31.77 18.44 12.80
N VAL A 348 31.50 17.62 11.78
CA VAL A 348 32.27 17.59 10.53
C VAL A 348 31.65 18.46 9.43
N CYS A 349 30.32 18.50 9.34
CA CYS A 349 29.64 19.22 8.26
C CYS A 349 29.64 20.73 8.50
N ALA A 350 29.84 21.49 7.43
CA ALA A 350 29.84 22.95 7.49
C ALA A 350 28.50 23.50 8.02
N PRO A 351 28.48 24.68 8.66
CA PRO A 351 27.23 25.35 9.02
C PRO A 351 26.30 25.51 7.81
N GLY A 352 24.99 25.29 8.00
CA GLY A 352 23.97 25.37 6.95
C GLY A 352 23.80 24.11 6.09
N ALA A 353 24.68 23.10 6.23
CA ALA A 353 24.47 21.80 5.61
C ALA A 353 23.27 21.07 6.25
N VAL A 354 22.41 20.49 5.41
CA VAL A 354 21.26 19.69 5.84
C VAL A 354 21.70 18.26 6.13
N LEU A 355 21.29 17.71 7.26
CA LEU A 355 21.57 16.33 7.65
C LEU A 355 20.29 15.51 7.56
N ALA A 356 20.25 14.59 6.60
CA ALA A 356 19.11 13.73 6.35
C ALA A 356 19.35 12.31 6.86
N THR A 357 18.32 11.64 7.40
CA THR A 357 18.33 10.19 7.64
C THR A 357 17.39 9.47 6.67
N SER A 358 17.84 8.34 6.12
CA SER A 358 17.02 7.42 5.33
C SER A 358 16.49 6.26 6.19
N THR A 359 16.22 6.49 7.47
CA THR A 359 15.51 5.55 8.34
C THR A 359 14.13 5.21 7.76
N SER A 360 13.63 4.00 8.02
CA SER A 360 12.32 3.54 7.57
C SER A 360 11.24 3.62 8.65
N SER A 361 11.64 3.72 9.93
CA SER A 361 10.67 3.76 11.04
C SER A 361 11.16 4.39 12.35
N LEU A 362 12.45 4.72 12.47
CA LEU A 362 12.97 5.32 13.70
C LEU A 362 12.61 6.81 13.79
N PRO A 363 12.42 7.37 15.00
CA PRO A 363 12.12 8.79 15.16
C PRO A 363 13.27 9.68 14.67
N VAL A 364 13.00 10.53 13.70
CA VAL A 364 13.98 11.49 13.16
C VAL A 364 14.42 12.49 14.24
N ILE A 365 13.53 12.85 15.16
CA ILE A 365 13.81 13.78 16.26
C ILE A 365 14.95 13.27 17.17
N GLU A 366 15.09 11.96 17.36
CA GLU A 366 16.19 11.43 18.16
C GLU A 366 17.55 11.61 17.48
N CYS A 367 17.58 11.56 16.15
CA CYS A 367 18.76 11.91 15.35
C CYS A 367 19.02 13.43 15.41
N ALA A 368 17.97 14.24 15.29
CA ALA A 368 18.06 15.71 15.36
C ALA A 368 18.66 16.19 16.68
N MET A 369 18.18 15.63 17.80
CA MET A 369 18.64 15.97 19.15
C MET A 369 20.05 15.47 19.49
N ALA A 370 20.67 14.64 18.63
CA ALA A 370 22.08 14.30 18.75
C ALA A 370 23.01 15.39 18.19
N THR A 371 22.45 16.44 17.58
CA THR A 371 23.19 17.54 16.95
C THR A 371 22.99 18.86 17.72
N ARG A 372 23.80 19.88 17.39
CA ARG A 372 23.59 21.26 17.86
C ARG A 372 22.71 22.09 16.91
N ARG A 373 22.20 21.48 15.84
CA ARG A 373 21.45 22.10 14.74
C ARG A 373 20.18 21.31 14.37
N PRO A 374 19.32 20.96 15.34
CA PRO A 374 18.15 20.13 15.07
C PRO A 374 17.23 20.69 13.95
N GLU A 375 17.26 22.00 13.71
CA GLU A 375 16.55 22.67 12.63
C GLU A 375 17.05 22.34 11.22
N ASP A 376 18.27 21.83 11.10
CA ASP A 376 18.91 21.38 9.85
C ASP A 376 18.82 19.86 9.66
N VAL A 377 18.12 19.16 10.57
CA VAL A 377 17.93 17.71 10.50
C VAL A 377 16.55 17.35 9.94
N ILE A 378 16.53 16.38 9.03
CA ILE A 378 15.32 15.93 8.34
C ILE A 378 15.36 14.42 8.06
N GLY A 379 14.22 13.79 7.83
CA GLY A 379 14.15 12.45 7.24
C GLY A 379 13.98 12.54 5.72
N MET A 380 14.70 11.71 4.99
CA MET A 380 14.50 11.48 3.56
C MET A 380 14.43 9.96 3.35
N HIS A 381 13.24 9.39 3.53
CA HIS A 381 13.04 7.95 3.41
C HIS A 381 12.91 7.56 1.95
N PHE A 382 13.96 6.92 1.42
CA PHE A 382 14.00 6.35 0.08
C PHE A 382 13.46 4.92 0.09
N PHE A 383 12.74 4.55 -0.97
CA PHE A 383 12.21 3.19 -1.12
C PHE A 383 13.17 2.29 -1.91
N ASN A 384 13.33 1.05 -1.47
CA ASN A 384 14.23 0.07 -2.11
C ASN A 384 13.57 -0.57 -3.35
N PRO A 385 14.23 -0.60 -4.52
CA PRO A 385 15.53 -0.01 -4.85
C PRO A 385 15.47 1.49 -5.17
N ALA A 386 16.31 2.29 -4.51
CA ALA A 386 16.31 3.75 -4.65
C ALA A 386 16.49 4.27 -6.10
N PRO A 387 17.28 3.65 -6.99
CA PRO A 387 17.38 4.11 -8.39
C PRO A 387 16.12 3.90 -9.23
N VAL A 388 15.20 3.03 -8.77
CA VAL A 388 13.99 2.61 -9.48
C VAL A 388 12.75 3.27 -8.87
N MET A 389 12.66 3.33 -7.55
CA MET A 389 11.51 3.88 -6.85
C MET A 389 11.42 5.40 -7.01
N ARG A 390 10.20 5.88 -7.27
CA ARG A 390 9.90 7.29 -7.55
C ARG A 390 9.56 8.10 -6.32
N LEU A 391 9.19 7.45 -5.21
CA LEU A 391 8.77 8.13 -3.98
C LEU A 391 9.96 8.43 -3.06
N VAL A 392 9.89 9.58 -2.37
CA VAL A 392 10.63 9.88 -1.14
C VAL A 392 9.63 10.43 -0.13
N GLU A 393 9.60 9.89 1.09
CA GLU A 393 8.92 10.55 2.20
C GLU A 393 9.89 11.53 2.84
N VAL A 394 9.55 12.82 2.80
CA VAL A 394 10.30 13.89 3.47
C VAL A 394 9.67 14.08 4.85
N VAL A 395 10.45 13.71 5.87
CA VAL A 395 9.95 13.60 7.24
C VAL A 395 10.47 14.75 8.07
N HIS A 396 9.58 15.63 8.53
CA HIS A 396 9.98 16.79 9.31
C HIS A 396 9.65 16.61 10.80
N THR A 397 10.58 17.02 11.65
CA THR A 397 10.32 17.09 13.09
C THR A 397 9.60 18.40 13.43
N VAL A 398 9.24 18.57 14.70
CA VAL A 398 8.73 19.86 15.21
C VAL A 398 9.80 20.97 15.22
N LEU A 399 11.09 20.62 15.08
CA LEU A 399 12.22 21.56 15.08
C LEU A 399 12.74 21.87 13.67
N THR A 400 12.47 21.00 12.70
CA THR A 400 13.00 21.10 11.33
C THR A 400 12.59 22.43 10.70
N SER A 401 13.56 23.19 10.20
CA SER A 401 13.33 24.47 9.56
C SER A 401 12.60 24.31 8.22
N LYS A 402 11.85 25.35 7.84
CA LYS A 402 11.28 25.46 6.49
C LYS A 402 12.35 25.34 5.41
N GLU A 403 13.54 25.89 5.64
CA GLU A 403 14.64 25.82 4.67
C GLU A 403 15.17 24.40 4.46
N ALA A 404 15.36 23.62 5.53
CA ALA A 404 15.77 22.22 5.42
C ALA A 404 14.72 21.39 4.68
N LEU A 405 13.45 21.65 4.98
CA LEU A 405 12.29 21.02 4.32
C LEU A 405 12.25 21.35 2.81
N GLY A 406 12.31 22.63 2.45
CA GLY A 406 12.37 23.07 1.05
C GLY A 406 13.60 22.51 0.31
N THR A 407 14.74 22.42 0.98
CA THR A 407 15.97 21.82 0.43
C THR A 407 15.79 20.34 0.11
N ALA A 408 15.20 19.55 1.02
CA ALA A 408 14.95 18.13 0.78
C ALA A 408 13.96 17.90 -0.37
N HIS A 409 12.89 18.69 -0.45
CA HIS A 409 11.95 18.64 -1.59
C HIS A 409 12.62 19.01 -2.92
N ALA A 410 13.42 20.08 -2.94
CA ALA A 410 14.14 20.52 -4.14
C ALA A 410 15.13 19.45 -4.62
N VAL A 411 15.89 18.83 -3.70
CA VAL A 411 16.80 17.73 -4.04
C VAL A 411 16.02 16.52 -4.52
N ALA A 412 14.95 16.08 -3.84
CA ALA A 412 14.14 14.95 -4.29
C ALA A 412 13.62 15.16 -5.72
N ALA A 413 13.12 16.36 -6.04
CA ALA A 413 12.68 16.71 -7.39
C ALA A 413 13.84 16.65 -8.41
N ALA A 414 15.02 17.19 -8.08
CA ALA A 414 16.21 17.11 -8.92
C ALA A 414 16.73 15.68 -9.14
N LEU A 415 16.46 14.78 -8.19
CA LEU A 415 16.72 13.34 -8.32
C LEU A 415 15.67 12.60 -9.19
N GLY A 416 14.70 13.33 -9.75
CA GLY A 416 13.59 12.75 -10.51
C GLY A 416 12.59 11.99 -9.63
N LYS A 417 12.51 12.35 -8.35
CA LYS A 417 11.64 11.72 -7.36
C LYS A 417 10.49 12.63 -6.98
N ARG A 418 9.36 12.03 -6.63
CA ARG A 418 8.20 12.69 -6.04
C ARG A 418 8.37 12.64 -4.52
N ALA A 419 8.51 13.81 -3.92
CA ALA A 419 8.51 13.95 -2.46
C ALA A 419 7.08 14.08 -1.95
N VAL A 420 6.75 13.36 -0.89
CA VAL A 420 5.55 13.57 -0.07
C VAL A 420 5.98 14.03 1.32
N ASP A 421 5.21 14.93 1.92
CA ASP A 421 5.51 15.52 3.23
C ASP A 421 4.79 14.73 4.33
N CYS A 422 5.51 14.45 5.42
CA CYS A 422 4.88 13.96 6.64
C CYS A 422 5.64 14.37 7.92
N PRO A 423 4.95 14.55 9.04
CA PRO A 423 5.57 14.74 10.34
C PRO A 423 6.27 13.46 10.80
N ASP A 424 7.30 13.64 11.64
CA ASP A 424 8.03 12.57 12.30
C ASP A 424 7.13 11.72 13.20
N ARG A 425 6.63 10.62 12.64
CA ARG A 425 5.77 9.63 13.29
C ARG A 425 6.13 8.24 12.80
N ALA A 426 5.96 7.23 13.66
CA ALA A 426 6.40 5.86 13.38
C ALA A 426 5.81 5.30 12.08
N GLY A 427 6.68 4.86 11.17
CA GLY A 427 6.31 4.29 9.88
C GLY A 427 5.84 5.29 8.82
N PHE A 428 5.94 6.60 9.09
CA PHE A 428 5.62 7.65 8.12
C PHE A 428 4.23 7.42 7.49
N ILE A 429 4.09 7.50 6.17
CA ILE A 429 2.82 7.23 5.50
C ILE A 429 2.75 5.76 5.08
N VAL A 430 3.71 5.32 4.26
CA VAL A 430 3.64 4.00 3.62
C VAL A 430 3.68 2.88 4.63
N ASN A 431 4.65 2.87 5.55
CA ASN A 431 4.81 1.74 6.47
C ASN A 431 3.67 1.69 7.51
N ALA A 432 3.16 2.86 7.92
CA ALA A 432 2.01 2.96 8.82
C ALA A 432 0.69 2.44 8.22
N LEU A 433 0.55 2.41 6.88
CA LEU A 433 -0.60 1.80 6.20
C LEU A 433 -0.34 0.37 5.72
N LEU A 434 0.84 0.13 5.13
CA LEU A 434 1.19 -1.14 4.48
C LEU A 434 1.32 -2.28 5.50
N PHE A 435 2.09 -2.11 6.57
CA PHE A 435 2.39 -3.22 7.47
C PHE A 435 1.19 -3.71 8.29
N PRO A 436 0.26 -2.85 8.76
CA PRO A 436 -0.99 -3.33 9.35
C PRO A 436 -1.85 -4.14 8.37
N TYR A 437 -1.90 -3.75 7.10
CA TYR A 437 -2.56 -4.51 6.04
C TYR A 437 -1.91 -5.88 5.83
N LEU A 438 -0.57 -5.92 5.71
CA LEU A 438 0.18 -7.17 5.56
C LEU A 438 0.04 -8.08 6.78
N ASN A 439 0.08 -7.53 7.99
CA ASN A 439 -0.12 -8.26 9.24
C ASN A 439 -1.53 -8.86 9.31
N SER A 440 -2.54 -8.14 8.83
CA SER A 440 -3.92 -8.64 8.75
C SER A 440 -4.03 -9.83 7.80
N ALA A 441 -3.34 -9.80 6.65
CA ALA A 441 -3.29 -10.94 5.74
C ALA A 441 -2.65 -12.19 6.38
N VAL A 442 -1.61 -12.01 7.21
CA VAL A 442 -1.00 -13.13 7.96
C VAL A 442 -1.97 -13.67 9.02
N ALA A 443 -2.71 -12.80 9.71
CA ALA A 443 -3.73 -13.22 10.68
C ALA A 443 -4.83 -14.06 10.01
N MET A 444 -5.27 -13.69 8.81
CA MET A 444 -6.24 -14.49 8.04
C MET A 444 -5.73 -15.90 7.74
N VAL A 445 -4.45 -16.07 7.39
CA VAL A 445 -3.85 -17.41 7.24
C VAL A 445 -3.84 -18.16 8.57
N GLN A 446 -3.43 -17.49 9.65
CA GLN A 446 -3.36 -18.09 10.99
C GLN A 446 -4.73 -18.61 11.47
N GLU A 447 -5.80 -17.90 11.15
CA GLU A 447 -7.18 -18.20 11.57
C GLU A 447 -7.90 -19.17 10.60
N GLY A 448 -7.17 -19.73 9.62
CA GLY A 448 -7.73 -20.63 8.62
C GLY A 448 -8.82 -19.97 7.77
N TRP A 449 -8.73 -18.65 7.57
CA TRP A 449 -9.69 -17.88 6.79
C TRP A 449 -9.59 -18.22 5.31
N ALA A 450 -8.36 -18.30 4.79
CA ALA A 450 -8.04 -18.68 3.42
C ALA A 450 -6.59 -19.13 3.32
N THR A 451 -6.24 -19.82 2.24
CA THR A 451 -4.85 -20.17 1.94
C THR A 451 -4.06 -18.93 1.51
N ALA A 452 -2.73 -18.99 1.65
CA ALA A 452 -1.88 -17.89 1.22
C ALA A 452 -2.03 -17.58 -0.29
N GLU A 453 -2.22 -18.62 -1.10
CA GLU A 453 -2.45 -18.49 -2.54
C GLU A 453 -3.78 -17.82 -2.87
N HIS A 454 -4.87 -18.18 -2.18
CA HIS A 454 -6.16 -17.52 -2.39
C HIS A 454 -6.11 -16.05 -2.01
N ILE A 455 -5.48 -15.71 -0.87
CA ILE A 455 -5.33 -14.32 -0.43
C ILE A 455 -4.56 -13.51 -1.46
N ASP A 456 -3.43 -14.04 -1.94
CA ASP A 456 -2.63 -13.36 -2.94
C ASP A 456 -3.37 -13.18 -4.27
N THR A 457 -4.10 -14.21 -4.73
CA THR A 457 -4.87 -14.17 -5.98
C THR A 457 -6.00 -13.15 -5.91
N VAL A 458 -6.75 -13.10 -4.80
CA VAL A 458 -7.82 -12.11 -4.61
C VAL A 458 -7.28 -10.69 -4.65
N MET A 459 -6.19 -10.41 -3.93
CA MET A 459 -5.64 -9.06 -3.88
C MET A 459 -4.97 -8.64 -5.20
N ALA A 460 -4.23 -9.54 -5.84
CA ALA A 460 -3.54 -9.22 -7.09
C ALA A 460 -4.47 -9.20 -8.30
N ALA A 461 -5.20 -10.30 -8.54
CA ALA A 461 -6.05 -10.46 -9.71
C ALA A 461 -7.47 -9.91 -9.51
N GLY A 462 -7.97 -9.81 -8.28
CA GLY A 462 -9.31 -9.23 -8.00
C GLY A 462 -9.25 -7.71 -7.83
N GLN A 463 -8.49 -7.26 -6.82
CA GLN A 463 -8.35 -5.83 -6.48
C GLN A 463 -7.35 -5.08 -7.38
N GLY A 464 -6.53 -5.79 -8.15
CA GLY A 464 -5.57 -5.18 -9.08
C GLY A 464 -4.27 -4.72 -8.43
N TYR A 465 -3.91 -5.26 -7.27
CA TYR A 465 -2.66 -4.89 -6.60
C TYR A 465 -1.48 -5.47 -7.39
N PRO A 466 -0.30 -4.81 -7.39
CA PRO A 466 0.88 -5.30 -8.13
C PRO A 466 1.33 -6.70 -7.73
N MET A 467 1.07 -7.07 -6.47
CA MET A 467 1.43 -8.34 -5.88
C MET A 467 0.49 -8.66 -4.72
N GLY A 468 0.23 -9.94 -4.51
CA GLY A 468 -0.47 -10.42 -3.32
C GLY A 468 0.32 -10.09 -2.04
N PRO A 469 -0.37 -9.81 -0.91
CA PRO A 469 0.28 -9.35 0.32
C PRO A 469 1.28 -10.36 0.90
N LEU A 470 1.03 -11.66 0.79
CA LEU A 470 1.85 -12.69 1.41
C LEU A 470 3.11 -12.96 0.57
N ARG A 471 2.99 -12.93 -0.76
CA ARG A 471 4.15 -12.83 -1.66
C ARG A 471 4.98 -11.57 -1.42
N LEU A 472 4.35 -10.42 -1.21
CA LEU A 472 5.05 -9.17 -0.93
C LEU A 472 5.85 -9.24 0.37
N LEU A 473 5.27 -9.81 1.43
CA LEU A 473 5.95 -10.08 2.69
C LEU A 473 7.20 -10.95 2.51
N ASP A 474 7.11 -12.00 1.69
CA ASP A 474 8.26 -12.87 1.40
C ASP A 474 9.36 -12.16 0.59
N VAL A 475 9.01 -11.17 -0.24
CA VAL A 475 9.97 -10.34 -0.98
C VAL A 475 10.66 -9.33 -0.06
N ILE A 476 9.91 -8.67 0.83
CA ILE A 476 10.43 -7.72 1.82
C ILE A 476 11.34 -8.45 2.83
N GLY A 477 10.89 -9.63 3.28
CA GLY A 477 11.47 -10.39 4.37
C GLY A 477 10.61 -10.33 5.62
N LEU A 478 10.31 -11.51 6.18
CA LEU A 478 9.41 -11.62 7.33
C LEU A 478 10.00 -11.00 8.61
N ASP A 479 11.32 -11.03 8.78
CA ASP A 479 12.02 -10.39 9.89
C ASP A 479 11.96 -8.86 9.83
N VAL A 480 12.15 -8.28 8.65
CA VAL A 480 12.00 -6.83 8.42
C VAL A 480 10.57 -6.41 8.72
N SER A 481 9.60 -7.19 8.22
CA SER A 481 8.18 -6.94 8.43
C SER A 481 7.79 -7.02 9.91
N LEU A 482 8.30 -8.03 10.62
CA LEU A 482 8.08 -8.18 12.06
C LEU A 482 8.69 -7.03 12.85
N ALA A 483 9.91 -6.59 12.49
CA ALA A 483 10.56 -5.47 13.15
C ALA A 483 9.73 -4.17 13.01
N ILE A 484 9.26 -3.87 11.80
CA ILE A 484 8.43 -2.68 11.54
C ILE A 484 7.10 -2.77 12.30
N GLN A 485 6.43 -3.93 12.25
CA GLN A 485 5.16 -4.13 12.98
C GLN A 485 5.34 -3.97 14.49
N ARG A 486 6.47 -4.44 15.06
CA ARG A 486 6.82 -4.24 16.46
C ARG A 486 7.07 -2.76 16.79
N THR A 487 7.73 -2.01 15.92
CA THR A 487 7.90 -0.55 16.08
C THR A 487 6.57 0.17 16.08
N LEU A 488 5.67 -0.13 15.13
CA LEU A 488 4.34 0.45 15.06
C LEU A 488 3.53 0.13 16.34
N HIS A 489 3.46 -1.14 16.72
CA HIS A 489 2.77 -1.56 17.94
C HIS A 489 3.37 -0.94 19.21
N GLY A 490 4.70 -0.90 19.32
CA GLY A 490 5.41 -0.32 20.46
C GLY A 490 5.17 1.19 20.60
N THR A 491 5.02 1.89 19.48
CA THR A 491 4.77 3.33 19.45
C THR A 491 3.33 3.67 19.78
N PHE A 492 2.37 3.07 19.06
CA PHE A 492 0.95 3.43 19.20
C PHE A 492 0.26 2.68 20.34
N ARG A 493 0.80 1.54 20.77
CA ARG A 493 0.21 0.65 21.79
C ARG A 493 -1.21 0.20 21.46
N ASP A 494 -1.56 0.23 20.18
CA ASP A 494 -2.84 -0.23 19.67
C ASP A 494 -2.81 -1.76 19.51
N PRO A 495 -3.70 -2.50 20.20
CA PRO A 495 -3.79 -3.95 20.06
C PRO A 495 -3.99 -4.44 18.62
N ALA A 496 -4.65 -3.65 17.76
CA ALA A 496 -4.85 -3.99 16.35
C ALA A 496 -3.54 -4.01 15.54
N LEU A 497 -2.49 -3.37 16.07
CA LEU A 497 -1.16 -3.37 15.47
C LEU A 497 -0.26 -4.49 16.02
N ALA A 498 -0.72 -5.31 16.96
CA ALA A 498 0.07 -6.41 17.47
C ALA A 498 0.51 -7.36 16.33
N PRO A 499 1.80 -7.74 16.25
CA PRO A 499 2.25 -8.70 15.24
C PRO A 499 1.48 -10.03 15.34
N ALA A 500 1.07 -10.57 14.20
CA ALA A 500 0.43 -11.86 14.12
C ALA A 500 1.39 -12.94 14.66
N ARG A 501 0.89 -13.84 15.53
CA ARG A 501 1.72 -14.90 16.15
C ARG A 501 2.35 -15.81 15.11
N HIS A 502 1.68 -16.04 13.98
CA HIS A 502 2.23 -16.81 12.88
C HIS A 502 3.46 -16.16 12.25
N LEU A 503 3.47 -14.82 12.11
CA LEU A 503 4.64 -14.08 11.63
C LEU A 503 5.82 -14.26 12.59
N GLU A 504 5.59 -14.14 13.90
CA GLU A 504 6.63 -14.33 14.92
C GLU A 504 7.24 -15.73 14.84
N ARG A 505 6.39 -16.77 14.80
CA ARG A 505 6.84 -18.16 14.71
C ARG A 505 7.63 -18.46 13.43
N LEU A 506 7.24 -17.89 12.29
CA LEU A 506 7.98 -18.07 11.04
C LEU A 506 9.38 -17.46 11.13
N VAL A 507 9.50 -16.26 11.70
CA VAL A 507 10.80 -15.60 11.89
C VAL A 507 11.67 -16.37 12.87
N GLU A 508 11.11 -16.82 14.00
CA GLU A 508 11.81 -17.68 14.98
C GLU A 508 12.30 -18.99 14.35
N ALA A 509 11.53 -19.57 13.42
CA ALA A 509 11.92 -20.77 12.67
C ALA A 509 12.90 -20.51 11.51
N GLY A 510 13.38 -19.27 11.34
CA GLY A 510 14.29 -18.88 10.25
C GLY A 510 13.65 -18.90 8.85
N HIS A 511 12.32 -18.89 8.76
CA HIS A 511 11.60 -18.77 7.50
C HIS A 511 11.46 -17.28 7.17
N LEU A 512 12.44 -16.74 6.45
CA LEU A 512 12.58 -15.30 6.24
C LEU A 512 12.04 -14.82 4.88
N GLY A 513 11.28 -15.64 4.18
CA GLY A 513 10.80 -15.37 2.82
C GLY A 513 11.83 -15.77 1.76
N ARG A 514 11.90 -15.01 0.66
CA ARG A 514 12.74 -15.33 -0.51
C ARG A 514 14.22 -15.47 -0.14
N LYS A 515 14.72 -14.61 0.75
CA LYS A 515 16.12 -14.66 1.20
C LYS A 515 16.48 -15.92 2.01
N GLY A 516 15.48 -16.56 2.63
CA GLY A 516 15.63 -17.83 3.34
C GLY A 516 15.28 -19.06 2.50
N GLY A 517 14.79 -18.87 1.26
CA GLY A 517 14.20 -19.93 0.44
C GLY A 517 12.81 -20.42 0.91
N ARG A 518 12.29 -19.87 2.00
CA ARG A 518 10.98 -20.22 2.57
C ARG A 518 10.47 -19.10 3.46
N GLY A 519 9.19 -18.76 3.32
CA GLY A 519 8.43 -17.89 4.21
C GLY A 519 6.99 -18.37 4.28
N LEU A 520 6.06 -17.50 3.93
CA LEU A 520 4.64 -17.83 3.73
C LEU A 520 4.46 -18.73 2.49
N HIS A 521 5.35 -18.60 1.52
CA HIS A 521 5.47 -19.48 0.36
C HIS A 521 6.81 -20.23 0.38
N ARG A 522 6.91 -21.31 -0.39
CA ARG A 522 8.18 -21.97 -0.70
C ARG A 522 8.79 -21.29 -1.92
N HIS A 523 10.09 -21.03 -1.88
CA HIS A 523 10.84 -20.43 -2.98
C HIS A 523 11.91 -21.40 -3.45
N GLU A 524 12.01 -21.60 -4.77
CA GLU A 524 13.14 -22.31 -5.35
C GLU A 524 14.41 -21.49 -5.13
N ARG A 525 15.50 -22.17 -4.72
CA ARG A 525 16.79 -21.54 -4.40
C ARG A 525 17.59 -21.20 -5.64
#